data_AF-A0A951FAR3-F1
#
_entry.id   AF-A0A951FAR3-F1
#
_cell.length_a   1.000
_cell.length_b   1.000
_cell.length_c   1.000
_cell.angle_alpha   90.00
_cell.angle_beta   90.00
_cell.angle_gamma   90.00
#
_symmetry.space_group_name_H-M   'P 1'
#
loop_
_entity.id
_entity.type
_entity.pdbx_description
1 polymer ?
#
loop_
_entity_poly.entity_id
_entity_poly.type
_entity_poly.pdbx_seq_one_letter_code
_entity_poly.pdbx_strand_id
1 'polypeptide(L)'
;MTRSHNQTADLNCPSCGQPFSAEVWLIVDRQERPDLVGLILDGELNVARCPHCGAEGGINHPLLFHDGQRQQVLVAMPLTVQGPEAARELVGELLTRLLEAMTEAERQPYLGEIEMVPELDGLRSLLIEQALAEDANVEDQLVALAVQDLLNVGNEPEFQRVIAEHRALLLNDRAQEALDQIFKSARRAQDRDLQRRAQEAKAVLSQLRTNVINRRMTLNALLDNLAPLSDEEIAVLPQLKQMLEAIDPQEVYTARISLSPEQREVIDQLINRLAEHAGQERQIEALTFLRNLALLPQQ
;
A
#
# COMPACT_ATOMS: atom_id res chain seq x y z
N MET A 1 19.82 -23.45 14.42
CA MET A 1 20.72 -23.36 13.25
C MET A 1 20.11 -22.36 12.29
N THR A 2 20.84 -21.91 11.28
CA THR A 2 20.30 -21.00 10.26
C THR A 2 19.36 -21.78 9.35
N ARG A 3 18.10 -21.33 9.22
CA ARG A 3 17.07 -22.01 8.40
C ARG A 3 17.20 -21.61 6.93
N SER A 4 17.47 -20.32 6.69
CA SER A 4 17.76 -19.78 5.37
C SER A 4 19.09 -20.34 4.87
N HIS A 5 19.14 -20.71 3.59
CA HIS A 5 20.29 -21.40 3.04
C HIS A 5 20.60 -20.95 1.61
N ASN A 6 21.89 -20.74 1.35
CA ASN A 6 22.45 -20.43 0.04
C ASN A 6 23.53 -21.45 -0.36
N GLN A 7 23.82 -21.52 -1.65
CA GLN A 7 24.94 -22.26 -2.18
C GLN A 7 25.56 -21.53 -3.36
N THR A 8 26.83 -21.80 -3.63
CA THR A 8 27.46 -21.37 -4.89
C THR A 8 27.02 -22.31 -6.00
N ALA A 9 26.45 -21.75 -7.07
CA ALA A 9 26.10 -22.48 -8.28
C ALA A 9 27.04 -22.07 -9.43
N ASP A 10 27.44 -23.06 -10.23
CA ASP A 10 28.17 -22.82 -11.48
C ASP A 10 27.17 -22.62 -12.63
N LEU A 11 27.30 -21.50 -13.32
CA LEU A 11 26.36 -21.02 -14.34
C LEU A 11 27.09 -20.76 -15.65
N ASN A 12 26.37 -20.88 -16.76
CA ASN A 12 26.86 -20.43 -18.07
C ASN A 12 26.04 -19.23 -18.51
N CYS A 13 26.69 -18.12 -18.87
CA CYS A 13 26.00 -16.92 -19.33
C CYS A 13 25.26 -17.19 -20.66
N PRO A 14 23.94 -16.97 -20.75
CA PRO A 14 23.20 -17.21 -21.99
C PRO A 14 23.57 -16.24 -23.12
N SER A 15 24.15 -15.08 -22.79
CA SER A 15 24.54 -14.06 -23.78
C SER A 15 25.92 -14.30 -24.40
N CYS A 16 26.91 -14.75 -23.63
CA CYS A 16 28.30 -14.92 -24.12
C CYS A 16 28.87 -16.34 -23.96
N GLY A 17 28.14 -17.25 -23.31
CA GLY A 17 28.53 -18.65 -23.11
C GLY A 17 29.62 -18.89 -22.06
N GLN A 18 30.23 -17.83 -21.49
CA GLN A 18 31.28 -17.97 -20.49
C GLN A 18 30.72 -18.52 -19.16
N PRO A 19 31.43 -19.49 -18.53
CA PRO A 19 31.06 -19.98 -17.21
C PRO A 19 31.44 -18.96 -16.13
N PHE A 20 30.60 -18.85 -15.10
CA PHE A 20 30.88 -18.07 -13.90
C PHE A 20 30.09 -18.66 -12.72
N SER A 21 30.53 -18.39 -11.49
CA SER A 21 29.83 -18.85 -10.29
C SER A 21 29.06 -17.69 -9.65
N ALA A 22 27.89 -17.98 -9.09
CA ALA A 22 27.08 -17.03 -8.34
C ALA A 22 26.49 -17.69 -7.09
N GLU A 23 26.19 -16.89 -6.08
CA GLU A 23 25.46 -17.35 -4.90
C GLU A 23 23.97 -17.45 -5.22
N VAL A 24 23.34 -18.55 -4.83
CA VAL A 24 21.92 -18.84 -5.05
C VAL A 24 21.29 -19.23 -3.72
N TRP A 25 20.24 -18.52 -3.34
CA TRP A 25 19.41 -18.88 -2.20
C TRP A 25 18.46 -20.00 -2.57
N LEU A 26 18.43 -21.05 -1.74
CA LEU A 26 17.58 -22.23 -1.86
C LEU A 26 16.45 -22.25 -0.84
N ILE A 27 16.71 -21.68 0.35
CA ILE A 27 15.74 -21.59 1.43
C ILE A 27 15.74 -20.16 1.96
N VAL A 28 14.57 -19.56 2.06
CA VAL A 28 14.35 -18.27 2.71
C VAL A 28 13.33 -18.47 3.82
N ASP A 29 13.74 -18.26 5.06
CA ASP A 29 12.84 -18.13 6.21
C ASP A 29 12.50 -16.66 6.42
N ARG A 30 11.22 -16.31 6.34
CA ARG A 30 10.72 -14.92 6.43
C ARG A 30 11.13 -14.25 7.74
N GLN A 31 11.08 -14.98 8.86
CA GLN A 31 11.37 -14.43 10.18
C GLN A 31 12.88 -14.25 10.40
N GLU A 32 13.69 -15.13 9.82
CA GLU A 32 15.15 -15.06 9.94
C GLU A 32 15.78 -14.02 9.00
N ARG A 33 15.30 -13.93 7.75
CA ARG A 33 15.89 -13.09 6.69
C ARG A 33 14.85 -12.21 5.99
N PRO A 34 14.28 -11.21 6.68
CA PRO A 34 13.33 -10.27 6.08
C PRO A 34 13.95 -9.43 4.95
N ASP A 35 15.26 -9.26 4.95
CA ASP A 35 16.01 -8.60 3.87
C ASP A 35 15.93 -9.39 2.55
N LEU A 36 15.98 -10.73 2.60
CA LEU A 36 15.81 -11.58 1.42
C LEU A 36 14.37 -11.56 0.90
N VAL A 37 13.38 -11.38 1.80
CA VAL A 37 11.98 -11.17 1.42
C VAL A 37 11.86 -9.88 0.61
N GLY A 38 12.54 -8.81 1.03
CA GLY A 38 12.64 -7.56 0.26
C GLY A 38 13.16 -7.79 -1.15
N LEU A 39 14.27 -8.53 -1.30
CA LEU A 39 14.82 -8.86 -2.61
C LEU A 39 13.86 -9.71 -3.47
N ILE A 40 13.04 -10.59 -2.87
CA ILE A 40 12.00 -11.33 -3.61
C ILE A 40 10.95 -10.35 -4.14
N LEU A 41 10.47 -9.42 -3.31
CA LEU A 41 9.45 -8.43 -3.68
C LEU A 41 9.96 -7.47 -4.77
N ASP A 42 11.22 -7.07 -4.68
CA ASP A 42 11.88 -6.21 -5.67
C ASP A 42 12.26 -6.95 -6.96
N GLY A 43 12.20 -8.29 -6.95
CA GLY A 43 12.58 -9.13 -8.09
C GLY A 43 14.10 -9.26 -8.29
N GLU A 44 14.88 -9.00 -7.24
CA GLU A 44 16.34 -9.00 -7.24
C GLU A 44 16.95 -10.27 -6.61
N LEU A 45 16.16 -11.08 -5.89
CA LEU A 45 16.67 -12.33 -5.32
C LEU A 45 17.08 -13.30 -6.45
N ASN A 46 18.23 -13.94 -6.29
CA ASN A 46 18.78 -14.89 -7.25
C ASN A 46 18.95 -14.28 -8.66
N VAL A 47 19.24 -12.98 -8.75
CA VAL A 47 19.67 -12.31 -9.99
C VAL A 47 21.20 -12.26 -10.04
N ALA A 48 21.79 -12.59 -11.17
CA ALA A 48 23.23 -12.51 -11.37
C ALA A 48 23.62 -11.66 -12.58
N ARG A 49 24.70 -10.90 -12.42
CA ARG A 49 25.37 -10.16 -13.49
C ARG A 49 26.61 -10.91 -13.96
N CYS A 50 26.67 -11.24 -15.24
CA CYS A 50 27.83 -11.87 -15.85
C CYS A 50 29.05 -10.93 -15.83
N PRO A 51 30.19 -11.33 -15.23
CA PRO A 51 31.37 -10.48 -15.13
C PRO A 51 32.09 -10.27 -16.48
N HIS A 52 31.78 -11.10 -17.49
CA HIS A 52 32.45 -11.07 -18.79
C HIS A 52 31.78 -10.12 -19.79
N CYS A 53 30.45 -10.00 -19.76
CA CYS A 53 29.70 -9.20 -20.74
C CYS A 53 28.70 -8.22 -20.12
N GLY A 54 28.52 -8.24 -18.80
CA GLY A 54 27.62 -7.34 -18.08
C GLY A 54 26.13 -7.70 -18.16
N ALA A 55 25.77 -8.74 -18.92
CA ALA A 55 24.39 -9.24 -19.01
C ALA A 55 23.88 -9.67 -17.62
N GLU A 56 22.61 -9.39 -17.35
CA GLU A 56 21.95 -9.67 -16.08
C GLU A 56 20.72 -10.54 -16.31
N GLY A 57 20.44 -11.46 -15.39
CA GLY A 57 19.26 -12.30 -15.45
C GLY A 57 19.05 -13.13 -14.19
N GLY A 58 17.81 -13.58 -14.01
CA GLY A 58 17.42 -14.47 -12.93
C GLY A 58 18.04 -15.87 -13.09
N ILE A 59 18.45 -16.44 -11.97
CA ILE A 59 18.96 -17.80 -11.86
C ILE A 59 17.77 -18.73 -11.63
N ASN A 60 17.55 -19.65 -12.56
CA ASN A 60 16.41 -20.54 -12.51
C ASN A 60 16.70 -21.76 -11.61
N HIS A 61 16.33 -21.66 -10.34
CA HIS A 61 16.59 -22.68 -9.33
C HIS A 61 15.42 -22.80 -8.34
N PRO A 62 15.14 -23.99 -7.77
CA PRO A 62 14.05 -24.13 -6.81
C PRO A 62 14.36 -23.36 -5.54
N LEU A 63 13.34 -22.68 -5.02
CA LEU A 63 13.41 -21.93 -3.77
C LEU A 63 12.27 -22.35 -2.85
N LEU A 64 12.62 -22.80 -1.64
CA LEU A 64 11.67 -22.99 -0.55
C LEU A 64 11.57 -21.70 0.25
N PHE A 65 10.36 -21.17 0.38
CA PHE A 65 10.02 -20.05 1.23
C PHE A 65 9.22 -20.55 2.43
N HIS A 66 9.71 -20.27 3.62
CA HIS A 66 9.06 -20.63 4.88
C HIS A 66 8.59 -19.38 5.62
N ASP A 67 7.34 -19.40 6.06
CA ASP A 67 6.78 -18.38 6.92
C ASP A 67 6.04 -19.02 8.10
N GLY A 68 6.69 -18.98 9.26
CA GLY A 68 6.16 -19.56 10.49
C GLY A 68 5.00 -18.78 11.11
N GLN A 69 4.88 -17.47 10.82
CA GLN A 69 3.76 -16.67 11.31
C GLN A 69 2.48 -16.97 10.52
N ARG A 70 2.60 -17.14 9.20
CA ARG A 70 1.49 -17.56 8.33
C ARG A 70 1.29 -19.08 8.27
N GLN A 71 2.14 -19.85 8.95
CA GLN A 71 2.13 -21.31 8.95
C GLN A 71 2.09 -21.89 7.53
N GLN A 72 2.96 -21.39 6.65
CA GLN A 72 3.01 -21.79 5.24
C GLN A 72 4.42 -22.18 4.79
N VAL A 73 4.48 -23.15 3.88
CA VAL A 73 5.69 -23.53 3.14
C VAL A 73 5.35 -23.45 1.65
N LEU A 74 6.02 -22.54 0.95
CA LEU A 74 5.85 -22.33 -0.48
C LEU A 74 7.12 -22.81 -1.19
N VAL A 75 6.99 -23.47 -2.34
CA VAL A 75 8.13 -23.83 -3.18
C VAL A 75 7.95 -23.23 -4.57
N ALA A 76 8.82 -22.27 -4.90
CA ALA A 76 8.98 -21.73 -6.24
C ALA A 76 9.74 -22.75 -7.09
N MET A 77 9.05 -23.38 -8.02
CA MET A 77 9.61 -24.46 -8.84
C MET A 77 9.93 -23.97 -10.26
N PRO A 78 11.17 -24.16 -10.76
CA PRO A 78 11.53 -23.89 -12.15
C PRO A 78 10.66 -24.66 -13.15
N LEU A 79 10.23 -23.99 -14.22
CA LEU A 79 9.51 -24.66 -15.32
C LEU A 79 10.38 -25.67 -16.10
N THR A 80 11.69 -25.62 -15.91
CA THR A 80 12.65 -26.58 -16.49
C THR A 80 12.61 -27.95 -15.81
N VAL A 81 12.06 -28.05 -14.60
CA VAL A 81 11.91 -29.34 -13.89
C VAL A 81 10.79 -30.14 -14.53
N GLN A 82 11.17 -31.26 -15.16
CA GLN A 82 10.23 -32.09 -15.91
C GLN A 82 9.71 -33.24 -15.05
N GLY A 83 8.40 -33.18 -14.74
CA GLY A 83 7.65 -34.29 -14.16
C GLY A 83 7.55 -34.25 -12.63
N PRO A 84 6.52 -34.90 -12.07
CA PRO A 84 6.18 -34.82 -10.65
C PRO A 84 7.15 -35.57 -9.73
N GLU A 85 7.98 -36.48 -10.25
CA GLU A 85 8.97 -37.21 -9.46
C GLU A 85 10.19 -36.34 -9.15
N ALA A 86 10.77 -35.71 -10.18
CA ALA A 86 11.89 -34.79 -10.02
C ALA A 86 11.53 -33.60 -9.11
N ALA A 87 10.33 -33.04 -9.27
CA ALA A 87 9.83 -31.99 -8.38
C ALA A 87 9.73 -32.46 -6.92
N ARG A 88 9.27 -33.69 -6.68
CA ARG A 88 9.13 -34.25 -5.32
C ARG A 88 10.48 -34.49 -4.66
N GLU A 89 11.48 -34.95 -5.42
CA GLU A 89 12.84 -35.13 -4.93
C GLU A 89 13.44 -33.80 -4.46
N LEU A 90 13.38 -32.77 -5.31
CA LEU A 90 13.87 -31.42 -4.97
C LEU A 90 13.15 -30.83 -3.74
N VAL A 91 11.83 -30.95 -3.68
CA VAL A 91 11.05 -30.49 -2.52
C VAL A 91 11.46 -31.25 -1.25
N GLY A 92 11.66 -32.56 -1.35
CA GLY A 92 12.09 -33.40 -0.23
C GLY A 92 13.47 -33.00 0.32
N GLU A 93 14.42 -32.70 -0.56
CA GLU A 93 15.75 -32.21 -0.20
C GLU A 93 15.68 -30.87 0.55
N LEU A 94 14.95 -29.89 0.00
CA LEU A 94 14.79 -28.57 0.60
C LEU A 94 14.06 -28.66 1.95
N LEU A 95 12.99 -29.46 2.03
CA LEU A 95 12.24 -29.65 3.27
C LEU A 95 13.09 -30.33 4.35
N THR A 96 13.83 -31.38 4.00
CA THR A 96 14.70 -32.08 4.94
C THR A 96 15.70 -31.11 5.56
N ARG A 97 16.32 -30.28 4.72
CA ARG A 97 17.28 -29.26 5.15
C ARG A 97 16.66 -28.19 6.05
N LEU A 98 15.44 -27.73 5.74
CA LEU A 98 14.69 -26.83 6.62
C LEU A 98 14.44 -27.47 7.99
N LEU A 99 13.94 -28.71 8.00
CA LEU A 99 13.60 -29.43 9.24
C LEU A 99 14.83 -29.71 10.10
N GLU A 100 15.97 -30.02 9.51
CA GLU A 100 17.26 -30.18 10.22
C GLU A 100 17.69 -28.90 10.94
N ALA A 101 17.34 -27.73 10.41
CA ALA A 101 17.63 -26.45 11.05
C ALA A 101 16.67 -26.08 12.20
N MET A 102 15.57 -26.82 12.36
CA MET A 102 14.51 -26.60 13.36
C MET A 102 14.60 -27.60 14.53
N THR A 103 14.25 -27.14 15.72
CA THR A 103 14.04 -27.98 16.91
C THR A 103 12.73 -28.77 16.80
N GLU A 104 12.58 -29.84 17.58
CA GLU A 104 11.37 -30.67 17.58
C GLU A 104 10.10 -29.86 17.93
N ALA A 105 10.20 -28.89 18.85
CA ALA A 105 9.07 -28.05 19.24
C ALA A 105 8.60 -27.09 18.13
N GLU A 106 9.50 -26.71 17.22
CA GLU A 106 9.19 -25.84 16.08
C GLU A 106 8.57 -26.61 14.91
N ARG A 107 8.68 -27.94 14.88
CA ARG A 107 8.21 -28.79 13.78
C ARG A 107 6.70 -29.03 13.85
N GLN A 108 5.94 -28.01 13.51
CA GLN A 108 4.48 -28.05 13.51
C GLN A 108 3.90 -28.77 12.27
N PRO A 109 2.64 -29.25 12.32
CA PRO A 109 2.05 -30.05 11.23
C PRO A 109 2.02 -29.38 9.86
N TYR A 110 1.88 -28.04 9.80
CA TYR A 110 1.81 -27.29 8.54
C TYR A 110 3.04 -27.44 7.66
N LEU A 111 4.20 -27.84 8.22
CA LEU A 111 5.44 -28.01 7.45
C LEU A 111 5.33 -29.12 6.39
N GLY A 112 4.35 -30.02 6.52
CA GLY A 112 4.02 -31.01 5.50
C GLY A 112 3.04 -30.53 4.42
N GLU A 113 2.43 -29.36 4.62
CA GLU A 113 1.48 -28.74 3.69
C GLU A 113 2.24 -27.78 2.77
N ILE A 114 2.81 -28.35 1.71
CA ILE A 114 3.65 -27.61 0.77
C ILE A 114 2.81 -27.17 -0.42
N GLU A 115 2.79 -25.86 -0.65
CA GLU A 115 2.19 -25.27 -1.83
C GLU A 115 3.28 -24.95 -2.87
N MET A 116 3.01 -25.30 -4.13
CA MET A 116 3.93 -25.10 -5.23
C MET A 116 3.49 -23.88 -6.04
N VAL A 117 4.42 -22.96 -6.29
CA VAL A 117 4.20 -21.79 -7.14
C VAL A 117 5.16 -21.84 -8.34
N PRO A 118 4.73 -21.32 -9.51
CA PRO A 118 5.56 -21.36 -10.71
C PRO A 118 6.68 -20.31 -10.60
N GLU A 119 7.93 -20.79 -10.55
CA GLU A 119 9.12 -19.94 -10.54
C GLU A 119 9.15 -18.91 -9.40
N LEU A 120 10.20 -18.09 -9.38
CA LEU A 120 10.37 -17.07 -8.35
C LEU A 120 9.36 -15.90 -8.51
N ASP A 121 8.96 -15.61 -9.75
CA ASP A 121 7.98 -14.54 -10.02
C ASP A 121 6.57 -14.90 -9.54
N GLY A 122 6.19 -16.19 -9.57
CA GLY A 122 4.94 -16.67 -8.97
C GLY A 122 4.93 -16.50 -7.46
N LEU A 123 6.04 -16.83 -6.79
CA LEU A 123 6.21 -16.55 -5.35
C LEU A 123 6.12 -15.05 -5.06
N ARG A 124 6.84 -14.23 -5.82
CA ARG A 124 6.82 -12.77 -5.69
C ARG A 124 5.40 -12.22 -5.81
N SER A 125 4.67 -12.63 -6.84
CA SER A 125 3.29 -12.20 -7.07
C SER A 125 2.38 -12.56 -5.90
N LEU A 126 2.47 -13.80 -5.40
CA LEU A 126 1.71 -14.25 -4.23
C LEU A 126 2.07 -13.43 -2.97
N LEU A 127 3.35 -13.14 -2.73
CA LEU A 127 3.76 -12.34 -1.57
C LEU A 127 3.26 -10.89 -1.66
N ILE A 128 3.22 -10.30 -2.86
CA ILE A 128 2.63 -8.97 -3.08
C ILE A 128 1.13 -9.00 -2.76
N GLU A 129 0.40 -10.00 -3.28
CA GLU A 129 -1.03 -10.15 -2.98
C GLU A 129 -1.29 -10.31 -1.48
N GLN A 130 -0.46 -11.12 -0.80
CA GLN A 130 -0.52 -11.31 0.64
C GLN A 130 -0.29 -9.99 1.41
N ALA A 131 0.68 -9.17 1.00
CA ALA A 131 0.95 -7.87 1.62
C ALA A 131 -0.19 -6.87 1.40
N LEU A 132 -0.73 -6.80 0.17
CA LEU A 132 -1.88 -5.94 -0.13
C LEU A 132 -3.13 -6.33 0.68
N ALA A 133 -3.35 -7.63 0.88
CA ALA A 133 -4.44 -8.11 1.72
C ALA A 133 -4.23 -7.77 3.21
N GLU A 134 -2.99 -7.84 3.71
CA GLU A 134 -2.65 -7.39 5.07
C GLU A 134 -2.95 -5.90 5.24
N ASP A 135 -2.47 -5.06 4.33
CA ASP A 135 -2.71 -3.61 4.36
C ASP A 135 -4.20 -3.28 4.31
N ALA A 136 -4.95 -3.97 3.45
CA ALA A 136 -6.40 -3.79 3.37
C ALA A 136 -7.11 -4.17 4.68
N ASN A 137 -6.71 -5.26 5.34
CA ASN A 137 -7.30 -5.67 6.62
C ASN A 137 -6.98 -4.66 7.74
N VAL A 138 -5.76 -4.12 7.78
CA VAL A 138 -5.38 -3.08 8.74
C VAL A 138 -6.22 -1.82 8.53
N GLU A 139 -6.38 -1.40 7.28
CA GLU A 139 -7.22 -0.24 6.94
C GLU A 139 -8.69 -0.48 7.36
N ASP A 140 -9.26 -1.66 7.09
CA ASP A 140 -10.63 -2.00 7.51
C ASP A 140 -10.79 -1.96 9.04
N GLN A 141 -9.78 -2.42 9.78
CA GLN A 141 -9.77 -2.37 11.23
C GLN A 141 -9.73 -0.92 11.75
N LEU A 142 -8.90 -0.06 11.16
CA LEU A 142 -8.83 1.36 11.51
C LEU A 142 -10.14 2.09 11.18
N VAL A 143 -10.74 1.80 10.02
CA VAL A 143 -12.05 2.34 9.64
C VAL A 143 -13.12 1.88 10.63
N ALA A 144 -13.13 0.61 11.02
CA ALA A 144 -14.09 0.07 11.98
C ALA A 144 -13.97 0.77 13.35
N LEU A 145 -12.76 1.05 13.82
CA LEU A 145 -12.53 1.82 15.05
C LEU A 145 -13.04 3.25 14.93
N ALA A 146 -12.68 3.96 13.85
CA ALA A 146 -13.14 5.34 13.62
C ALA A 146 -14.68 5.44 13.54
N VAL A 147 -15.33 4.48 12.89
CA VAL A 147 -16.80 4.40 12.82
C VAL A 147 -17.40 4.12 14.19
N GLN A 148 -16.79 3.24 15.01
CA GLN A 148 -17.26 2.99 16.37
C GLN A 148 -17.16 4.25 17.23
N ASP A 149 -16.03 4.95 17.19
CA ASP A 149 -15.83 6.21 17.90
C ASP A 149 -16.89 7.24 17.48
N LEU A 150 -17.13 7.37 16.17
CA LEU A 150 -18.14 8.27 15.63
C LEU A 150 -19.55 7.94 16.11
N LEU A 151 -19.90 6.66 16.19
CA LEU A 151 -21.23 6.24 16.62
C LEU A 151 -21.42 6.34 18.14
N ASN A 152 -20.36 6.37 18.95
CA ASN A 152 -20.46 6.36 20.40
C ASN A 152 -20.50 7.76 21.05
N VAL A 153 -20.39 8.82 20.26
CA VAL A 153 -20.52 10.20 20.76
C VAL A 153 -21.96 10.53 21.14
N GLY A 154 -22.12 11.31 22.21
CA GLY A 154 -23.43 11.70 22.73
C GLY A 154 -23.90 13.10 22.32
N ASN A 155 -23.04 13.90 21.69
CA ASN A 155 -23.32 15.29 21.36
C ASN A 155 -22.67 15.75 20.05
N GLU A 156 -23.23 16.83 19.48
CA GLU A 156 -22.81 17.38 18.18
C GLU A 156 -21.35 17.88 18.16
N PRO A 157 -20.83 18.60 19.18
CA PRO A 157 -19.42 19.02 19.17
C PRO A 157 -18.43 17.85 19.13
N GLU A 158 -18.67 16.78 19.90
CA GLU A 158 -17.84 15.57 19.87
C GLU A 158 -17.94 14.85 18.54
N PHE A 159 -19.14 14.78 17.96
CA PHE A 159 -19.36 14.19 16.64
C PHE A 159 -18.52 14.90 15.56
N GLN A 160 -18.56 16.23 15.53
CA GLN A 160 -17.74 17.03 14.61
C GLN A 160 -16.23 16.85 14.86
N ARG A 161 -15.81 16.73 16.12
CA ARG A 161 -14.40 16.49 16.49
C ARG A 161 -13.93 15.14 15.97
N VAL A 162 -14.69 14.06 16.17
CA VAL A 162 -14.33 12.72 15.69
C VAL A 162 -14.25 12.68 14.16
N ILE A 163 -15.19 13.34 13.46
CA ILE A 163 -15.09 13.51 12.01
C ILE A 163 -13.78 14.19 11.64
N ALA A 164 -13.42 15.28 12.32
CA ALA A 164 -12.20 16.03 12.04
C ALA A 164 -10.92 15.23 12.30
N GLU A 165 -10.87 14.41 13.35
CA GLU A 165 -9.72 13.58 13.72
C GLU A 165 -9.53 12.38 12.80
N HIS A 166 -10.63 11.81 12.28
CA HIS A 166 -10.58 10.61 11.44
C HIS A 166 -11.01 10.87 10.00
N ARG A 167 -10.87 12.10 9.47
CA ARG A 167 -11.39 12.46 8.13
C ARG A 167 -10.96 11.51 7.03
N ALA A 168 -9.68 11.17 6.97
CA ALA A 168 -9.14 10.27 5.94
C ALA A 168 -9.75 8.86 6.01
N LEU A 169 -10.05 8.38 7.22
CA LEU A 169 -10.67 7.07 7.46
C LEU A 169 -12.20 7.09 7.28
N LEU A 170 -12.86 8.21 7.58
CA LEU A 170 -14.33 8.32 7.55
C LEU A 170 -14.88 8.78 6.20
N LEU A 171 -14.09 9.50 5.38
CA LEU A 171 -14.54 10.05 4.10
C LEU A 171 -14.12 9.19 2.90
N ASN A 172 -14.15 7.86 3.06
CA ASN A 172 -13.86 6.88 2.02
C ASN A 172 -15.03 5.90 1.78
N ASP A 173 -14.91 5.03 0.77
CA ASP A 173 -15.92 4.01 0.46
C ASP A 173 -16.12 3.00 1.60
N ARG A 174 -15.01 2.54 2.18
CA ARG A 174 -15.01 1.51 3.24
C ARG A 174 -15.83 1.93 4.46
N ALA A 175 -15.73 3.20 4.89
CA ALA A 175 -16.51 3.74 5.99
C ALA A 175 -18.02 3.77 5.69
N GLN A 176 -18.40 4.07 4.45
CA GLN A 176 -19.81 4.02 4.04
C GLN A 176 -20.35 2.59 4.06
N GLU A 177 -19.58 1.64 3.56
CA GLU A 177 -19.93 0.22 3.60
C GLU A 177 -20.05 -0.29 5.04
N ALA A 178 -19.11 0.07 5.92
CA ALA A 178 -19.14 -0.28 7.34
C ALA A 178 -20.40 0.26 8.03
N LEU A 179 -20.74 1.53 7.82
CA LEU A 179 -21.98 2.13 8.34
C LEU A 179 -23.23 1.45 7.80
N ASP A 180 -23.24 1.05 6.54
CA ASP A 180 -24.35 0.31 5.94
C ASP A 180 -24.53 -1.08 6.55
N GLN A 181 -23.44 -1.77 6.88
CA GLN A 181 -23.51 -3.05 7.58
C GLN A 181 -24.03 -2.87 9.01
N ILE A 182 -23.56 -1.85 9.73
CA ILE A 182 -24.02 -1.53 11.09
C ILE A 182 -25.51 -1.17 11.09
N PHE A 183 -25.97 -0.36 10.13
CA PHE A 183 -27.40 -0.04 10.01
C PHE A 183 -28.24 -1.30 9.77
N LYS A 184 -27.80 -2.19 8.86
CA LYS A 184 -28.49 -3.46 8.57
C LYS A 184 -28.49 -4.39 9.80
N SER A 185 -27.40 -4.47 10.56
CA SER A 185 -27.31 -5.32 11.76
C SER A 185 -28.17 -4.79 12.90
N ALA A 186 -28.14 -3.48 13.17
CA ALA A 186 -29.00 -2.81 14.16
C ALA A 186 -30.48 -3.03 13.85
N ARG A 187 -30.87 -2.96 12.57
CA ARG A 187 -32.24 -3.26 12.13
C ARG A 187 -32.67 -4.69 12.43
N ARG A 188 -31.78 -5.68 12.22
CA ARG A 188 -32.04 -7.10 12.53
C ARG A 188 -32.14 -7.32 14.04
N ALA A 189 -31.30 -6.65 14.82
CA ALA A 189 -31.29 -6.72 16.28
C ALA A 189 -32.41 -5.88 16.95
N GLN A 190 -33.17 -5.10 16.17
CA GLN A 190 -34.18 -4.14 16.64
C GLN A 190 -33.62 -3.03 17.56
N ASP A 191 -32.33 -2.73 17.45
CA ASP A 191 -31.69 -1.61 18.15
C ASP A 191 -31.99 -0.29 17.43
N ARG A 192 -33.00 0.41 17.90
CA ARG A 192 -33.47 1.66 17.29
C ARG A 192 -32.52 2.82 17.50
N ASP A 193 -31.77 2.86 18.61
CA ASP A 193 -30.85 3.97 18.86
C ASP A 193 -29.64 3.86 17.94
N LEU A 194 -29.01 2.68 17.89
CA LEU A 194 -27.89 2.45 16.98
C LEU A 194 -28.30 2.64 15.52
N GLN A 195 -29.50 2.19 15.14
CA GLN A 195 -30.03 2.41 13.79
C GLN A 195 -30.11 3.91 13.44
N ARG A 196 -30.63 4.73 14.36
CA ARG A 196 -30.74 6.18 14.17
C ARG A 196 -29.36 6.83 14.05
N ARG A 197 -28.45 6.55 14.97
CA ARG A 197 -27.07 7.09 14.96
C ARG A 197 -26.33 6.71 13.67
N ALA A 198 -26.43 5.46 13.24
CA ALA A 198 -25.81 5.00 11.99
C ALA A 198 -26.38 5.71 10.76
N GLN A 199 -27.69 5.95 10.72
CA GLN A 199 -28.33 6.68 9.63
C GLN A 199 -27.93 8.16 9.59
N GLU A 200 -27.88 8.83 10.74
CA GLU A 200 -27.42 10.21 10.89
C GLU A 200 -25.94 10.34 10.43
N ALA A 201 -25.07 9.47 10.94
CA ALA A 201 -23.66 9.43 10.56
C ALA A 201 -23.48 9.21 9.06
N LYS A 202 -24.19 8.23 8.47
CA LYS A 202 -24.15 7.98 7.03
C LYS A 202 -24.54 9.22 6.22
N ALA A 203 -25.61 9.91 6.59
CA ALA A 203 -26.07 11.09 5.87
C ALA A 203 -25.03 12.22 5.90
N VAL A 204 -24.45 12.50 7.07
CA VAL A 204 -23.43 13.53 7.23
C VAL A 204 -22.16 13.19 6.45
N LEU A 205 -21.62 11.98 6.62
CA LEU A 205 -20.39 11.57 5.93
C LEU A 205 -20.58 11.51 4.41
N SER A 206 -21.75 11.06 3.93
CA SER A 206 -22.06 11.07 2.49
C SER A 206 -22.05 12.50 1.94
N GLN A 207 -22.67 13.44 2.63
CA GLN A 207 -22.69 14.84 2.20
C GLN A 207 -21.27 15.44 2.17
N LEU A 208 -20.50 15.25 3.25
CA LEU A 208 -19.13 15.73 3.34
C LEU A 208 -18.26 15.15 2.22
N ARG A 209 -18.39 13.85 1.95
CA ARG A 209 -17.65 13.17 0.89
C ARG A 209 -18.02 13.71 -0.50
N THR A 210 -19.31 13.92 -0.78
CA THR A 210 -19.76 14.53 -2.03
C THR A 210 -19.16 15.92 -2.20
N ASN A 211 -19.12 16.74 -1.14
CA ASN A 211 -18.50 18.05 -1.19
C ASN A 211 -16.99 17.95 -1.51
N VAL A 212 -16.27 17.00 -0.89
CA VAL A 212 -14.83 16.77 -1.19
C VAL A 212 -14.62 16.38 -2.66
N ILE A 213 -15.43 15.44 -3.18
CA ILE A 213 -15.33 14.98 -4.57
C ILE A 213 -15.60 16.12 -5.55
N ASN A 214 -16.72 16.84 -5.36
CA ASN A 214 -17.10 17.96 -6.22
C ASN A 214 -16.03 19.06 -6.19
N ARG A 215 -15.57 19.42 -4.99
CA ARG A 215 -14.50 20.41 -4.82
C ARG A 215 -13.24 20.01 -5.58
N ARG A 216 -12.76 18.76 -5.45
CA ARG A 216 -11.58 18.26 -6.17
C ARG A 216 -11.77 18.34 -7.68
N MET A 217 -12.92 17.91 -8.18
CA MET A 217 -13.25 17.99 -9.60
C MET A 217 -13.22 19.45 -10.11
N THR A 218 -13.83 20.38 -9.38
CA THR A 218 -13.82 21.81 -9.70
C THR A 218 -12.41 22.39 -9.67
N LEU A 219 -11.62 22.09 -8.64
CA LEU A 219 -10.25 22.59 -8.52
C LEU A 219 -9.35 22.09 -9.64
N ASN A 220 -9.47 20.82 -10.02
CA ASN A 220 -8.73 20.26 -11.16
C ASN A 220 -9.13 20.94 -12.48
N ALA A 221 -10.42 21.16 -12.72
CA ALA A 221 -10.88 21.88 -13.91
C ALA A 221 -10.38 23.33 -13.94
N LEU A 222 -10.38 24.03 -12.81
CA LEU A 222 -9.83 25.39 -12.69
C LEU A 222 -8.31 25.40 -12.95
N LEU A 223 -7.58 24.40 -12.46
CA LEU A 223 -6.14 24.26 -12.68
C LEU A 223 -5.80 24.01 -14.16
N ASP A 224 -6.57 23.17 -14.83
CA ASP A 224 -6.41 22.91 -16.27
C ASP A 224 -6.67 24.18 -17.11
N ASN A 225 -7.62 25.02 -16.68
CA ASN A 225 -7.96 26.28 -17.34
C ASN A 225 -6.95 27.42 -17.09
N LEU A 226 -6.00 27.28 -16.16
CA LEU A 226 -5.00 28.31 -15.85
C LEU A 226 -3.83 28.39 -16.86
N ALA A 227 -3.74 27.44 -17.79
CA ALA A 227 -2.67 27.39 -18.79
C ALA A 227 -2.69 28.60 -19.76
N PRO A 228 -1.53 29.06 -20.27
CA PRO A 228 -0.19 28.50 -20.06
C PRO A 228 0.41 28.88 -18.70
N LEU A 229 1.15 27.94 -18.11
CA LEU A 229 1.90 28.11 -16.88
C LEU A 229 3.38 28.36 -17.19
N SER A 230 4.09 29.08 -16.32
CA SER A 230 5.55 29.24 -16.42
C SER A 230 6.30 27.97 -15.99
N ASP A 231 7.59 27.86 -16.32
CA ASP A 231 8.42 26.72 -15.89
C ASP A 231 8.51 26.62 -14.36
N GLU A 232 8.52 27.76 -13.65
CA GLU A 232 8.52 27.83 -12.18
C GLU A 232 7.19 27.33 -11.61
N GLU A 233 6.06 27.66 -12.24
CA GLU A 233 4.73 27.18 -11.85
C GLU A 233 4.60 25.67 -12.10
N ILE A 234 5.11 25.18 -13.24
CA ILE A 234 5.12 23.75 -13.57
C ILE A 234 5.91 22.96 -12.52
N ALA A 235 7.04 23.49 -12.04
CA ALA A 235 7.89 22.83 -11.05
C ALA A 235 7.18 22.59 -9.69
N VAL A 236 6.20 23.41 -9.32
CA VAL A 236 5.46 23.29 -8.04
C VAL A 236 4.08 22.63 -8.18
N LEU A 237 3.67 22.29 -9.41
CA LEU A 237 2.38 21.64 -9.66
C LEU A 237 2.14 20.36 -8.87
N PRO A 238 3.12 19.45 -8.67
CA PRO A 238 2.88 18.23 -7.90
C PRO A 238 2.46 18.52 -6.46
N GLN A 239 3.14 19.46 -5.79
CA GLN A 239 2.83 19.87 -4.42
C GLN A 239 1.52 20.65 -4.35
N LEU A 240 1.24 21.52 -5.32
CA LEU A 240 -0.05 22.19 -5.41
C LEU A 240 -1.19 21.17 -5.54
N LYS A 241 -1.07 20.17 -6.42
CA LYS A 241 -2.08 19.12 -6.58
C LYS A 241 -2.31 18.35 -5.29
N GLN A 242 -1.23 17.97 -4.59
CA GLN A 242 -1.34 17.34 -3.27
C GLN A 242 -2.14 18.20 -2.27
N MET A 243 -1.88 19.51 -2.23
CA MET A 243 -2.61 20.45 -1.38
C MET A 243 -4.09 20.60 -1.79
N LEU A 244 -4.39 20.65 -3.08
CA LEU A 244 -5.77 20.77 -3.59
C LEU A 244 -6.59 19.51 -3.35
N GLU A 245 -5.94 18.35 -3.39
CA GLU A 245 -6.56 17.06 -3.12
C GLU A 245 -6.73 16.79 -1.62
N ALA A 246 -6.00 17.48 -0.74
CA ALA A 246 -5.97 17.18 0.69
C ALA A 246 -7.36 17.08 1.36
N ILE A 247 -7.56 16.01 2.12
CA ILE A 247 -8.76 15.81 2.97
C ILE A 247 -8.47 16.33 4.38
N ASP A 248 -7.26 16.12 4.87
CA ASP A 248 -6.79 16.54 6.18
C ASP A 248 -5.94 17.82 6.06
N PRO A 249 -6.16 18.87 6.89
CA PRO A 249 -5.26 20.01 6.99
C PRO A 249 -3.79 19.65 7.21
N GLN A 250 -3.48 18.54 7.88
CA GLN A 250 -2.10 18.07 8.09
C GLN A 250 -1.40 17.71 6.78
N GLU A 251 -2.11 17.14 5.80
CA GLU A 251 -1.55 16.84 4.48
C GLU A 251 -1.08 18.12 3.77
N VAL A 252 -1.84 19.21 3.93
CA VAL A 252 -1.47 20.53 3.41
C VAL A 252 -0.20 21.06 4.09
N TYR A 253 -0.11 20.95 5.42
CA TYR A 253 1.06 21.40 6.16
C TYR A 253 2.32 20.65 5.74
N THR A 254 2.24 19.31 5.64
CA THR A 254 3.36 18.48 5.19
C THR A 254 3.81 18.86 3.78
N ALA A 255 2.87 19.08 2.85
CA ALA A 255 3.20 19.51 1.49
C ALA A 255 3.92 20.87 1.49
N ARG A 256 3.43 21.85 2.26
CA ARG A 256 4.03 23.20 2.35
C ARG A 256 5.43 23.21 2.98
N ILE A 257 5.68 22.40 4.02
CA ILE A 257 6.99 22.37 4.70
C ILE A 257 8.10 21.91 3.76
N SER A 258 7.79 21.02 2.81
CA SER A 258 8.76 20.49 1.86
C SER A 258 9.28 21.49 0.82
N LEU A 259 8.68 22.69 0.73
CA LEU A 259 8.96 23.70 -0.28
C LEU A 259 9.99 24.75 0.16
N SER A 260 10.81 25.20 -0.78
CA SER A 260 11.67 26.38 -0.61
C SER A 260 10.85 27.68 -0.49
N PRO A 261 11.42 28.77 0.05
CA PRO A 261 10.72 30.06 0.13
C PRO A 261 10.20 30.55 -1.22
N GLU A 262 10.98 30.39 -2.30
CA GLU A 262 10.61 30.79 -3.65
C GLU A 262 9.43 29.94 -4.17
N GLN A 263 9.48 28.62 -3.94
CA GLN A 263 8.39 27.72 -4.33
C GLN A 263 7.09 28.01 -3.58
N ARG A 264 7.18 28.37 -2.29
CA ARG A 264 6.01 28.79 -1.49
C ARG A 264 5.36 30.04 -2.08
N GLU A 265 6.15 31.01 -2.50
CA GLU A 265 5.64 32.23 -3.13
C GLU A 265 4.92 31.92 -4.45
N VAL A 266 5.49 31.06 -5.30
CA VAL A 266 4.84 30.62 -6.55
C VAL A 266 3.53 29.89 -6.28
N ILE A 267 3.49 28.99 -5.28
CA ILE A 267 2.23 28.33 -4.89
C ILE A 267 1.19 29.32 -4.40
N ASP A 268 1.55 30.28 -3.56
CA ASP A 268 0.61 31.27 -3.04
C ASP A 268 0.05 32.15 -4.18
N GLN A 269 0.86 32.50 -5.18
CA GLN A 269 0.41 33.19 -6.39
C GLN A 269 -0.59 32.33 -7.18
N LEU A 270 -0.31 31.03 -7.39
CA LEU A 270 -1.22 30.10 -8.07
C LEU A 270 -2.54 29.93 -7.31
N ILE A 271 -2.50 29.79 -5.98
CA ILE A 271 -3.71 29.70 -5.13
C ILE A 271 -4.57 30.95 -5.27
N ASN A 272 -3.96 32.13 -5.29
CA ASN A 272 -4.68 33.40 -5.47
C ASN A 272 -5.33 33.47 -6.86
N ARG A 273 -4.60 33.11 -7.92
CA ARG A 273 -5.15 33.03 -9.29
C ARG A 273 -6.32 32.06 -9.38
N LEU A 274 -6.19 30.87 -8.79
CA LEU A 274 -7.28 29.88 -8.69
C LEU A 274 -8.49 30.46 -7.95
N ALA A 275 -8.28 31.19 -6.86
CA ALA A 275 -9.35 31.77 -6.06
C ALA A 275 -10.12 32.85 -6.84
N GLU A 276 -9.41 33.67 -7.63
CA GLU A 276 -10.04 34.64 -8.52
C GLU A 276 -10.93 33.97 -9.58
N HIS A 277 -10.43 32.93 -10.25
CA HIS A 277 -11.20 32.17 -11.26
C HIS A 277 -12.41 31.48 -10.62
N ALA A 278 -12.22 30.84 -9.47
CA ALA A 278 -13.32 30.25 -8.70
C ALA A 278 -14.40 31.28 -8.35
N GLY A 279 -14.00 32.51 -7.99
CA GLY A 279 -14.92 33.61 -7.73
C GLY A 279 -15.70 34.06 -8.97
N GLN A 280 -15.04 34.17 -10.12
CA GLN A 280 -15.66 34.54 -11.40
C GLN A 280 -16.69 33.50 -11.86
N GLU A 281 -16.36 32.22 -11.72
CA GLU A 281 -17.24 31.10 -12.05
C GLU A 281 -18.29 30.80 -10.97
N ARG A 282 -18.30 31.56 -9.87
CA ARG A 282 -19.22 31.37 -8.71
C ARG A 282 -19.10 30.00 -8.05
N GLN A 283 -17.91 29.43 -8.04
CA GLN A 283 -17.57 28.17 -7.38
C GLN A 283 -17.28 28.41 -5.89
N ILE A 284 -18.34 28.58 -5.09
CA ILE A 284 -18.24 29.02 -3.68
C ILE A 284 -17.41 28.07 -2.81
N GLU A 285 -17.60 26.75 -2.97
CA GLU A 285 -16.88 25.75 -2.16
C GLU A 285 -15.38 25.74 -2.47
N ALA A 286 -15.03 25.74 -3.76
CA ALA A 286 -13.63 25.83 -4.21
C ALA A 286 -12.97 27.13 -3.73
N LEU A 287 -13.66 28.26 -3.88
CA LEU A 287 -13.19 29.57 -3.40
C LEU A 287 -12.95 29.57 -1.89
N THR A 288 -13.87 29.01 -1.11
CA THR A 288 -13.75 28.93 0.35
C THR A 288 -12.55 28.10 0.75
N PHE A 289 -12.36 26.95 0.10
CA PHE A 289 -11.21 26.10 0.34
C PHE A 289 -9.89 26.79 0.00
N LEU A 290 -9.78 27.43 -1.17
CA LEU A 290 -8.57 28.15 -1.59
C LEU A 290 -8.23 29.30 -0.65
N ARG A 291 -9.23 30.03 -0.15
CA ARG A 291 -9.03 31.08 0.86
C ARG A 291 -8.51 30.51 2.18
N ASN A 292 -9.06 29.40 2.64
CA ASN A 292 -8.57 28.74 3.84
C ASN A 292 -7.13 28.24 3.63
N LEU A 293 -6.82 27.71 2.46
CA LEU A 293 -5.49 27.22 2.08
C LEU A 293 -4.43 28.34 2.10
N ALA A 294 -4.82 29.57 1.75
CA ALA A 294 -3.97 30.76 1.80
C ALA A 294 -3.78 31.31 3.23
N LEU A 295 -4.70 31.01 4.15
CA LEU A 295 -4.65 31.47 5.56
C LEU A 295 -3.86 30.55 6.49
N LEU A 296 -3.51 29.33 6.06
CA LEU A 296 -2.76 28.39 6.89
C LEU A 296 -1.35 28.94 7.18
N PRO A 297 -0.87 28.90 8.44
CA PRO A 297 0.37 29.56 8.85
C PRO A 297 1.59 29.07 8.05
N GLN A 298 2.41 30.03 7.62
CA GLN A 298 3.61 29.82 6.79
C GLN A 298 4.86 29.35 7.58
N GLN A 299 4.71 28.79 8.78
CA GLN A 299 5.84 28.51 9.67
C GLN A 299 6.85 27.53 9.05
#